data_AF-A0A1J3EK54-F1
#
_entry.id   AF-A0A1J3EK54-F1
#
_cell.length_a   1.000
_cell.length_b   1.000
_cell.length_c   1.000
_cell.angle_alpha   90.00
_cell.angle_beta   90.00
_cell.angle_gamma   90.00
#
_symmetry.space_group_name_H-M   'P 1'
#
loop_
_entity.id
_entity.type
_entity.pdbx_description
1 polymer ?
#
loop_
_entity_poly.entity_id
_entity_poly.type
_entity_poly.pdbx_seq_one_letter_code
_entity_poly.pdbx_strand_id
1 'polypeptide(L)'
;ETSKAKYAVFAVFMAAAGVLRASAAGVSNGAQNFEIVSKLRSVAEKRMESEAQLLVSSGNVTLASMQREVPLLKCFAIALARCGSVSPSAPLLLCLASALLTQVFPLGQIYESFCKASGNGFIGPELIWVREHLSDVIFKESGAITGAFCNQYASASQENKYIVENMIWDFCQNLYLQHRQIALLLRGIEDTLLDDIEKIAESSFLMVVVFALAVTKQWLKPIVSEERKMETSVKILVSFSCVEYFRHIRLPEYMETIREVISRVQENDATCVSFVESIPAYDSLTSPKDLFMQRIEYEWSRDDVQTSRILFYLRVIPTCIGRLSASAFRRVVASTMYLYIGHPNRKVARASHTLLVAFLSSAKESEDDERNQLKEQLVFYYMQRSLELYPEITPFEGLASGVAALTRHLPAGSPAIFYTVHSLVEKASTFNTDALQGKGSDPGNQILELLLRLVSLVDIQVLPYLMKSLAQLVIKLPKERQNMVLGELYGQVAESDDVIRKPSLVSWLQSLNYLCSNNRTNGSASGPVIDTSNQLAARL
;
A
#
# COMPACT_ATOMS: atom_id res chain seq x y z
N GLU A 1 18.88 -45.11 28.36
CA GLU A 1 20.06 -44.89 27.48
C GLU A 1 19.76 -44.38 26.06
N THR A 2 18.50 -44.10 25.70
CA THR A 2 18.09 -43.61 24.37
C THR A 2 18.33 -42.10 24.12
N SER A 3 18.90 -41.36 25.08
CA SER A 3 19.18 -39.91 24.95
C SER A 3 20.52 -39.59 24.29
N LYS A 4 21.54 -40.46 24.41
CA LYS A 4 22.89 -40.20 23.87
C LYS A 4 22.96 -40.25 22.34
N ALA A 5 22.17 -41.12 21.70
CA ALA A 5 22.11 -41.23 20.23
C ALA A 5 21.52 -39.96 19.57
N LYS A 6 20.72 -39.18 20.30
CA LYS A 6 20.00 -38.01 19.77
C LYS A 6 20.89 -36.76 19.69
N TYR A 7 21.87 -36.62 20.59
CA TYR A 7 22.88 -35.55 20.51
C TYR A 7 23.97 -35.82 19.46
N ALA A 8 24.12 -37.08 19.03
CA ALA A 8 25.09 -37.45 18.01
C ALA A 8 24.80 -36.77 16.66
N VAL A 9 23.53 -36.62 16.29
CA VAL A 9 23.11 -35.93 15.05
C VAL A 9 23.62 -34.49 15.01
N PHE A 10 23.50 -33.77 16.14
CA PHE A 10 24.01 -32.40 16.27
C PHE A 10 25.52 -32.33 16.13
N ALA A 11 26.25 -33.23 16.82
CA ALA A 11 27.70 -33.27 16.79
C ALA A 11 28.22 -33.61 15.38
N VAL A 12 27.59 -34.58 14.70
CA VAL A 12 27.93 -34.98 13.33
C VAL A 12 27.65 -33.84 12.36
N PHE A 13 26.51 -33.18 12.47
CA PHE A 13 26.15 -32.06 11.61
C PHE A 13 27.11 -30.87 11.79
N MET A 14 27.36 -30.47 13.04
CA MET A 14 28.27 -29.35 13.34
C MET A 14 29.73 -29.67 12.96
N ALA A 15 30.16 -30.93 13.08
CA ALA A 15 31.46 -31.37 12.59
C ALA A 15 31.56 -31.25 11.06
N ALA A 16 30.53 -31.70 10.33
CA ALA A 16 30.47 -31.56 8.88
C ALA A 16 30.49 -30.08 8.46
N ALA A 17 29.72 -29.22 9.13
CA ALA A 17 29.74 -27.78 8.92
C ALA A 17 31.11 -27.15 9.21
N GLY A 18 31.78 -27.59 10.28
CA GLY A 18 33.14 -27.17 10.62
C GLY A 18 34.15 -27.50 9.52
N VAL A 19 34.06 -28.71 8.95
CA VAL A 19 34.88 -29.14 7.80
C VAL A 19 34.63 -28.25 6.58
N LEU A 20 33.36 -27.96 6.26
CA LEU A 20 33.03 -27.07 5.15
C LEU A 20 33.58 -25.66 5.35
N ARG A 21 33.39 -25.07 6.54
CA ARG A 21 33.92 -23.75 6.86
C ARG A 21 35.45 -23.69 6.78
N ALA A 22 36.14 -24.69 7.32
CA ALA A 22 37.61 -24.78 7.24
C ALA A 22 38.08 -24.93 5.79
N SER A 23 37.36 -25.73 4.99
CA SER A 23 37.67 -25.91 3.56
C SER A 23 37.50 -24.63 2.74
N ALA A 24 36.60 -23.74 3.14
CA ALA A 24 36.39 -22.45 2.49
C ALA A 24 37.48 -21.41 2.82
N ALA A 25 38.11 -21.51 4.00
CA ALA A 25 39.18 -20.60 4.44
C ALA A 25 40.58 -21.04 3.98
N GLY A 26 40.77 -22.33 3.68
CA GLY A 26 42.06 -22.92 3.33
C GLY A 26 42.27 -23.10 1.83
N VAL A 27 42.47 -22.02 1.08
CA VAL A 27 42.98 -22.09 -0.31
C VAL A 27 44.42 -21.58 -0.33
N SER A 28 45.35 -22.38 0.18
CA SER A 28 46.79 -22.18 -0.08
C SER A 28 47.52 -23.52 -0.25
N ASN A 29 48.08 -23.70 -1.45
CA ASN A 29 49.18 -24.58 -1.85
C ASN A 29 48.91 -26.08 -2.07
N GLY A 30 48.94 -26.48 -3.34
CA GLY A 30 49.18 -27.86 -3.83
C GLY A 30 47.98 -28.55 -4.50
N ALA A 31 48.16 -29.08 -5.71
CA ALA A 31 47.11 -29.80 -6.47
C ALA A 31 46.61 -31.08 -5.76
N GLN A 32 47.47 -31.78 -4.99
CA GLN A 32 47.08 -32.96 -4.19
C GLN A 32 46.24 -32.59 -2.94
N ASN A 33 46.50 -31.42 -2.33
CA ASN A 33 45.67 -30.92 -1.23
C ASN A 33 44.26 -30.57 -1.70
N PHE A 34 44.12 -30.11 -2.95
CA PHE A 34 42.81 -29.79 -3.54
C PHE A 34 41.91 -31.02 -3.72
N GLU A 35 42.47 -32.17 -4.10
CA GLU A 35 41.70 -33.42 -4.25
C GLU A 35 41.22 -33.97 -2.90
N ILE A 36 42.05 -33.91 -1.86
CA ILE A 36 41.69 -34.36 -0.51
C ILE A 36 40.63 -33.42 0.09
N VAL A 37 40.81 -32.11 -0.04
CA VAL A 37 39.86 -31.10 0.44
C VAL A 37 38.51 -31.21 -0.28
N SER A 38 38.50 -31.45 -1.60
CA SER A 38 37.25 -31.64 -2.36
C SER A 38 36.52 -32.94 -1.98
N LYS A 39 37.25 -34.03 -1.71
CA LYS A 39 36.65 -35.28 -1.17
C LYS A 39 36.06 -35.08 0.23
N LEU A 40 36.78 -34.43 1.14
CA LEU A 40 36.29 -34.11 2.49
C LEU A 40 35.05 -33.22 2.44
N ARG A 41 35.06 -32.22 1.56
CA ARG A 41 33.93 -31.34 1.31
C ARG A 41 32.71 -32.12 0.79
N SER A 42 32.88 -32.98 -0.20
CA SER A 42 31.78 -33.81 -0.73
C SER A 42 31.19 -34.75 0.33
N VAL A 43 32.03 -35.35 1.18
CA VAL A 43 31.57 -36.19 2.30
C VAL A 43 30.79 -35.37 3.32
N ALA A 44 31.28 -34.18 3.68
CA ALA A 44 30.58 -33.29 4.61
C ALA A 44 29.23 -32.81 4.05
N GLU A 45 29.16 -32.43 2.77
CA GLU A 45 27.91 -32.04 2.12
C GLU A 45 26.89 -33.19 2.12
N LYS A 46 27.31 -34.42 1.74
CA LYS A 46 26.43 -35.61 1.76
C LYS A 46 25.91 -35.93 3.15
N ARG A 47 26.73 -35.73 4.19
CA ARG A 47 26.30 -35.93 5.59
C ARG A 47 25.28 -34.88 6.02
N MET A 48 25.49 -33.61 5.68
CA MET A 48 24.51 -32.56 5.96
C MET A 48 23.19 -32.82 5.24
N GLU A 49 23.26 -33.25 3.97
CA GLU A 49 22.09 -33.62 3.18
C GLU A 49 21.33 -34.81 3.77
N SER A 50 22.01 -35.87 4.22
CA SER A 50 21.33 -37.03 4.82
C SER A 50 20.55 -36.67 6.10
N GLU A 51 21.11 -35.80 6.94
CA GLU A 51 20.42 -35.34 8.15
C GLU A 51 19.24 -34.42 7.81
N ALA A 52 19.40 -33.55 6.80
CA ALA A 52 18.30 -32.72 6.32
C ALA A 52 17.17 -33.56 5.71
N GLN A 53 17.51 -34.60 4.95
CA GLN A 53 16.54 -35.52 4.36
C GLN A 53 15.74 -36.26 5.45
N LEU A 54 16.42 -36.70 6.52
CA LEU A 54 15.77 -37.35 7.65
C LEU A 54 14.77 -36.40 8.32
N LEU A 55 15.16 -35.14 8.53
CA LEU A 55 14.30 -34.10 9.09
C LEU A 55 13.07 -33.84 8.20
N VAL A 56 13.26 -33.64 6.91
CA VAL A 56 12.17 -33.42 5.94
C VAL A 56 11.22 -34.62 5.88
N SER A 57 11.76 -35.84 5.82
CA SER A 57 10.96 -37.08 5.73
C SER A 57 10.10 -37.35 6.96
N SER A 58 10.47 -36.80 8.11
CA SER A 58 9.71 -36.95 9.35
C SER A 58 8.44 -36.09 9.41
N GLY A 59 8.21 -35.21 8.42
CA GLY A 59 7.06 -34.29 8.38
C GLY A 59 7.18 -33.08 9.31
N ASN A 60 8.28 -32.97 10.06
CA ASN A 60 8.48 -31.93 11.08
C ASN A 60 8.92 -30.57 10.52
N VAL A 61 9.13 -30.46 9.20
CA VAL A 61 9.59 -29.22 8.54
C VAL A 61 8.41 -28.30 8.19
N THR A 62 7.19 -28.83 8.09
CA THR A 62 5.97 -28.10 7.65
C THR A 62 4.98 -27.80 8.77
N LEU A 63 5.07 -28.46 9.93
CA LEU A 63 4.17 -28.23 11.05
C LEU A 63 4.96 -27.78 12.29
N ALA A 64 4.62 -26.63 12.86
CA ALA A 64 5.16 -26.08 14.10
C ALA A 64 4.88 -26.94 15.36
N SER A 65 4.52 -28.22 15.19
CA SER A 65 4.31 -29.17 16.27
C SER A 65 5.59 -29.94 16.57
N MET A 66 6.40 -29.40 17.48
CA MET A 66 7.08 -30.09 18.59
C MET A 66 8.40 -29.39 18.95
N GLN A 67 8.54 -29.04 20.22
CA GLN A 67 9.75 -28.49 20.90
C GLN A 67 11.06 -29.31 20.72
N ARG A 68 11.02 -30.41 19.96
CA ARG A 68 12.02 -31.48 19.97
C ARG A 68 13.13 -31.31 18.92
N GLU A 69 12.89 -30.53 17.86
CA GLU A 69 13.83 -30.35 16.72
C GLU A 69 14.25 -28.90 16.45
N VAL A 70 13.73 -27.97 17.26
CA VAL A 70 14.06 -26.54 17.30
C VAL A 70 15.57 -26.28 17.28
N PRO A 71 16.43 -26.98 18.08
CA PRO A 71 17.85 -26.69 18.08
C PRO A 71 18.57 -27.11 16.79
N LEU A 72 18.03 -28.11 16.07
CA LEU A 72 18.71 -28.65 14.89
C LEU A 72 18.55 -27.71 13.70
N LEU A 73 17.34 -27.15 13.52
CA LEU A 73 17.09 -26.10 12.53
C LEU A 73 17.94 -24.85 12.78
N LYS A 74 18.15 -24.47 14.05
CA LYS A 74 19.10 -23.40 14.41
C LYS A 74 20.52 -23.72 13.95
N CYS A 75 20.98 -24.95 14.18
CA CYS A 75 22.27 -25.41 13.69
C CYS A 75 22.36 -25.37 12.15
N PHE A 76 21.34 -25.83 11.43
CA PHE A 76 21.29 -25.77 9.96
C PHE A 76 21.47 -24.34 9.44
N ALA A 77 20.69 -23.40 9.97
CA ALA A 77 20.75 -22.00 9.55
C ALA A 77 22.13 -21.39 9.76
N ILE A 78 22.68 -21.49 10.99
CA ILE A 78 23.98 -20.90 11.33
C ILE A 78 25.12 -21.59 10.57
N ALA A 79 25.09 -22.92 10.46
CA ALA A 79 26.09 -23.68 9.72
C ALA A 79 26.14 -23.22 8.26
N LEU A 80 25.01 -23.25 7.55
CA LEU A 80 24.96 -22.91 6.14
C LEU A 80 25.28 -21.44 5.87
N ALA A 81 24.91 -20.52 6.77
CA ALA A 81 25.33 -19.12 6.69
C ALA A 81 26.85 -18.93 6.78
N ARG A 82 27.58 -19.84 7.44
CA ARG A 82 29.03 -19.72 7.71
C ARG A 82 29.91 -20.68 6.90
N CYS A 83 29.33 -21.64 6.17
CA CYS A 83 30.07 -22.67 5.41
C CYS A 83 30.53 -22.22 4.01
N GLY A 84 30.19 -21.00 3.58
CA GLY A 84 30.47 -20.51 2.22
C GLY A 84 29.50 -21.10 1.19
N SER A 85 29.94 -21.30 -0.05
CA SER A 85 29.15 -22.02 -1.04
C SER A 85 28.89 -23.45 -0.54
N VAL A 86 27.73 -24.01 -0.82
CA VAL A 86 27.35 -25.40 -0.53
C VAL A 86 26.60 -25.90 -1.77
N SER A 87 26.84 -27.15 -2.16
CA SER A 87 26.13 -27.77 -3.28
C SER A 87 24.60 -27.66 -3.12
N PRO A 88 23.84 -27.45 -4.21
CA PRO A 88 22.39 -27.33 -4.12
C PRO A 88 21.77 -28.65 -3.69
N SER A 89 20.94 -28.60 -2.65
CA SER A 89 20.23 -29.78 -2.13
C SER A 89 18.82 -29.39 -1.68
N ALA A 90 17.82 -30.13 -2.15
CA ALA A 90 16.42 -29.85 -1.85
C ALA A 90 16.09 -29.96 -0.35
N PRO A 91 16.56 -30.99 0.38
CA PRO A 91 16.38 -31.04 1.83
C PRO A 91 17.00 -29.87 2.59
N LEU A 92 18.20 -29.41 2.18
CA LEU A 92 18.85 -28.26 2.82
C LEU A 92 18.07 -26.97 2.56
N LEU A 93 17.54 -26.79 1.35
CA LEU A 93 16.69 -25.66 1.01
C LEU A 93 15.43 -25.61 1.89
N LEU A 94 14.74 -26.74 2.06
CA LEU A 94 13.54 -26.84 2.89
C LEU A 94 13.85 -26.59 4.38
N CYS A 95 14.96 -27.14 4.89
CA CYS A 95 15.39 -26.88 6.26
C CYS A 95 15.74 -25.40 6.48
N LEU A 96 16.40 -24.75 5.52
CA LEU A 96 16.70 -23.32 5.58
C LEU A 96 15.43 -22.47 5.57
N ALA A 97 14.47 -22.78 4.68
CA ALA A 97 13.18 -22.10 4.64
C ALA A 97 12.46 -22.21 5.98
N SER A 98 12.32 -23.44 6.51
CA SER A 98 11.67 -23.68 7.80
C SER A 98 12.41 -23.00 8.96
N ALA A 99 13.75 -23.04 8.98
CA ALA A 99 14.54 -22.34 9.99
C ALA A 99 14.36 -20.82 9.93
N LEU A 100 14.33 -20.21 8.74
CA LEU A 100 14.05 -18.79 8.58
C LEU A 100 12.68 -18.41 9.15
N LEU A 101 11.64 -19.17 8.78
CA LEU A 101 10.26 -18.87 9.12
C LEU A 101 9.85 -19.20 10.56
N THR A 102 10.60 -20.07 11.25
CA THR A 102 10.23 -20.55 12.59
C THR A 102 11.28 -20.30 13.67
N GLN A 103 12.56 -20.16 13.30
CA GLN A 103 13.67 -20.01 14.25
C GLN A 103 14.32 -18.64 14.17
N VAL A 104 14.59 -18.14 12.96
CA VAL A 104 15.19 -16.80 12.77
C VAL A 104 14.11 -15.73 13.01
N PHE A 105 12.92 -15.93 12.46
CA PHE A 105 11.77 -15.05 12.63
C PHE A 105 10.60 -15.79 13.30
N PRO A 106 10.66 -16.06 14.61
CA PRO A 106 9.67 -16.87 15.33
C PRO A 106 8.33 -16.12 15.58
N LEU A 107 7.93 -15.23 14.66
CA LEU A 107 6.77 -14.33 14.80
C LEU A 107 5.46 -15.10 15.03
N GLY A 108 5.26 -16.22 14.32
CA GLY A 108 4.07 -17.05 14.55
C GLY A 108 3.98 -17.62 15.96
N GLN A 109 5.11 -18.05 16.54
CA GLN A 109 5.17 -18.56 17.91
C GLN A 109 4.95 -17.43 18.93
N ILE A 110 5.54 -16.25 18.67
CA ILE A 110 5.32 -15.03 19.45
C ILE A 110 3.83 -14.68 19.48
N TYR A 111 3.18 -14.62 18.32
CA TYR A 111 1.77 -14.23 18.28
C TYR A 111 0.84 -15.29 18.88
N GLU A 112 1.11 -16.57 18.66
CA GLU A 112 0.35 -17.65 19.28
C GLU A 112 0.44 -17.65 20.81
N SER A 113 1.57 -17.25 21.41
CA SER A 113 1.69 -17.21 22.87
C SER A 113 0.74 -16.16 23.45
N PHE A 114 0.61 -14.98 22.83
CA PHE A 114 -0.36 -13.97 23.24
C PHE A 114 -1.81 -14.45 23.09
N CYS A 115 -2.14 -15.15 22.01
CA CYS A 115 -3.48 -15.71 21.82
C CYS A 115 -3.84 -16.73 22.91
N LYS A 116 -2.85 -17.51 23.40
CA LYS A 116 -3.04 -18.50 24.47
C LYS A 116 -3.04 -17.87 25.87
N ALA A 117 -2.31 -16.76 26.07
CA ALA A 117 -2.17 -16.06 27.35
C ALA A 117 -3.36 -15.15 27.71
N SER A 118 -4.25 -14.85 26.75
CA SER A 118 -5.43 -13.99 26.93
C SER A 118 -6.41 -14.53 27.99
N GLY A 119 -6.15 -14.23 29.26
CA GLY A 119 -6.99 -14.54 30.42
C GLY A 119 -6.32 -14.21 31.76
N ASN A 120 -4.99 -14.23 31.83
CA ASN A 120 -4.23 -13.84 33.02
C ASN A 120 -3.08 -12.91 32.61
N GLY A 121 -2.95 -11.76 33.27
CA GLY A 121 -1.88 -10.79 33.02
C GLY A 121 -0.48 -11.37 33.25
N PHE A 122 0.13 -11.86 32.19
CA PHE A 122 1.48 -12.44 32.17
C PHE A 122 2.20 -12.00 30.88
N ILE A 123 2.45 -10.70 30.69
CA ILE A 123 3.18 -10.19 29.50
C ILE A 123 4.72 -10.22 29.72
N GLY A 124 5.17 -10.35 30.97
CA GLY A 124 6.58 -10.32 31.35
C GLY A 124 7.46 -11.41 30.72
N PRO A 125 7.04 -12.70 30.71
CA PRO A 125 7.84 -13.79 30.13
C PRO A 125 8.09 -13.63 28.63
N GLU A 126 7.09 -13.17 27.87
CA GLU A 126 7.17 -12.95 26.43
C GLU A 126 8.16 -11.83 26.10
N LEU A 127 8.15 -10.72 26.87
CA LEU A 127 9.11 -9.63 26.69
C LEU A 127 10.56 -10.08 26.89
N ILE A 128 10.82 -10.88 27.92
CA ILE A 128 12.17 -11.42 28.17
C ILE A 128 12.60 -12.30 26.99
N TRP A 129 11.72 -13.18 26.54
CA TRP A 129 12.03 -14.09 25.43
C TRP A 129 12.30 -13.35 24.11
N VAL A 130 11.50 -12.33 23.76
CA VAL A 130 11.71 -11.51 22.56
C VAL A 130 13.06 -10.79 22.61
N ARG A 131 13.44 -10.22 23.77
CA ARG A 131 14.72 -9.53 23.95
C ARG A 131 15.93 -10.46 23.91
N GLU A 132 15.79 -11.65 24.48
CA GLU A 132 16.81 -12.70 24.37
C GLU A 132 17.00 -13.11 22.91
N HIS A 133 15.90 -13.28 22.15
CA HIS A 133 15.97 -13.63 20.73
C HIS A 133 16.65 -12.53 19.89
N LEU A 134 16.31 -11.25 20.11
CA LEU A 134 17.00 -10.13 19.46
C LEU A 134 18.51 -10.11 19.73
N SER A 135 18.93 -10.63 20.88
CA SER A 135 20.33 -10.74 21.27
C SER A 135 21.01 -12.02 20.76
N ASP A 136 20.23 -13.02 20.35
CA ASP A 136 20.69 -14.34 19.87
C ASP A 136 21.50 -14.21 18.57
N VAL A 137 22.50 -15.07 18.43
CA VAL A 137 23.37 -15.15 17.25
C VAL A 137 22.55 -15.45 16.00
N ILE A 138 21.52 -16.28 16.12
CA ILE A 138 20.68 -16.65 14.97
C ILE A 138 19.98 -15.43 14.33
N PHE A 139 19.53 -14.48 15.15
CA PHE A 139 18.87 -13.27 14.67
C PHE A 139 19.89 -12.29 14.08
N LYS A 140 21.04 -12.11 14.74
CA LYS A 140 22.15 -11.29 14.25
C LYS A 140 22.70 -11.75 12.89
N GLU A 141 22.60 -13.05 12.61
CA GLU A 141 23.04 -13.65 11.34
C GLU A 141 21.92 -13.77 10.29
N SER A 142 20.73 -13.21 10.55
CA SER A 142 19.54 -13.33 9.68
C SER A 142 19.81 -12.97 8.21
N GLY A 143 20.60 -11.93 7.96
CA GLY A 143 21.01 -11.54 6.60
C GLY A 143 21.88 -12.58 5.90
N ALA A 144 22.87 -13.15 6.60
CA ALA A 144 23.74 -14.21 6.07
C ALA A 144 22.96 -15.50 5.81
N ILE A 145 22.05 -15.86 6.71
CA ILE A 145 21.15 -17.02 6.55
C ILE A 145 20.24 -16.82 5.33
N THR A 146 19.66 -15.62 5.18
CA THR A 146 18.84 -15.26 4.02
C THR A 146 19.65 -15.37 2.72
N GLY A 147 20.90 -14.91 2.71
CA GLY A 147 21.80 -15.04 1.57
C GLY A 147 22.08 -16.51 1.21
N ALA A 148 22.38 -17.35 2.20
CA ALA A 148 22.58 -18.79 1.99
C ALA A 148 21.32 -19.48 1.44
N PHE A 149 20.13 -19.11 1.94
CA PHE A 149 18.84 -19.57 1.43
C PHE A 149 18.62 -19.17 -0.03
N CYS A 150 18.84 -17.90 -0.38
CA CYS A 150 18.69 -17.43 -1.76
C CYS A 150 19.66 -18.11 -2.72
N ASN A 151 20.88 -18.42 -2.28
CA ASN A 151 21.86 -19.17 -3.07
C ASN A 151 21.42 -20.62 -3.33
N GLN A 152 20.86 -21.31 -2.32
CA GLN A 152 20.28 -22.64 -2.50
C GLN A 152 19.06 -22.58 -3.44
N TYR A 153 18.20 -21.57 -3.28
CA TYR A 153 17.03 -21.36 -4.13
C TYR A 153 17.43 -21.15 -5.60
N ALA A 154 18.46 -20.35 -5.90
CA ALA A 154 18.86 -20.03 -7.26
C ALA A 154 19.19 -21.27 -8.13
N SER A 155 19.70 -22.32 -7.49
CA SER A 155 20.15 -23.57 -8.10
C SER A 155 19.17 -24.73 -7.91
N ALA A 156 18.01 -24.50 -7.27
CA ALA A 156 17.02 -25.53 -7.00
C ALA A 156 16.16 -25.90 -8.22
N SER A 157 15.55 -27.10 -8.17
CA SER A 157 14.57 -27.55 -9.16
C SER A 157 13.28 -26.73 -9.09
N GLN A 158 12.50 -26.71 -10.18
CA GLN A 158 11.27 -25.90 -10.27
C GLN A 158 10.21 -26.28 -9.24
N GLU A 159 10.13 -27.56 -8.87
CA GLU A 159 9.23 -28.09 -7.85
C GLU A 159 9.62 -27.55 -6.46
N ASN A 160 10.89 -27.68 -6.07
CA ASN A 160 11.35 -27.19 -4.78
C ASN A 160 11.27 -25.67 -4.67
N LYS A 161 11.52 -24.94 -5.77
CA LYS A 161 11.29 -23.49 -5.86
C LYS A 161 9.84 -23.15 -5.55
N TYR A 162 8.89 -23.87 -6.14
CA TYR A 162 7.46 -23.65 -5.92
C TYR A 162 7.06 -23.86 -4.45
N ILE A 163 7.59 -24.92 -3.82
CA ILE A 163 7.32 -25.22 -2.41
C ILE A 163 7.80 -24.08 -1.51
N VAL A 164 9.06 -23.65 -1.63
CA VAL A 164 9.60 -22.60 -0.77
C VAL A 164 9.02 -21.22 -1.07
N GLU A 165 8.70 -20.93 -2.33
CA GLU A 165 7.95 -19.72 -2.70
C GLU A 165 6.65 -19.64 -1.91
N ASN A 166 5.82 -20.68 -1.95
CA ASN A 166 4.56 -20.70 -1.20
C ASN A 166 4.77 -20.60 0.31
N MET A 167 5.79 -21.26 0.88
CA MET A 167 6.11 -21.11 2.31
C MET A 167 6.36 -19.65 2.71
N ILE A 168 7.10 -18.89 1.89
CA ILE A 168 7.36 -17.46 2.16
C ILE A 168 6.09 -16.61 1.97
N TRP A 169 5.29 -16.88 0.93
CA TRP A 169 4.04 -16.14 0.68
C TRP A 169 3.01 -16.37 1.79
N ASP A 170 2.85 -17.61 2.24
CA ASP A 170 1.98 -17.97 3.35
C ASP A 170 2.46 -17.34 4.66
N PHE A 171 3.77 -17.32 4.90
CA PHE A 171 4.35 -16.59 6.03
C PHE A 171 3.98 -15.11 6.03
N CYS A 172 4.05 -14.43 4.88
CA CYS A 172 3.68 -13.01 4.79
C CYS A 172 2.20 -12.78 5.14
N GLN A 173 1.30 -13.63 4.64
CA GLN A 173 -0.13 -13.53 4.96
C GLN A 173 -0.41 -13.77 6.45
N ASN A 174 0.19 -14.81 7.03
CA ASN A 174 0.04 -15.12 8.45
C ASN A 174 0.62 -14.01 9.34
N LEU A 175 1.79 -13.46 8.97
CA LEU A 175 2.40 -12.33 9.64
C LEU A 175 1.45 -11.13 9.69
N TYR A 176 0.85 -10.76 8.55
CA TYR A 176 -0.13 -9.67 8.52
C TYR A 176 -1.33 -9.92 9.44
N LEU A 177 -1.97 -11.08 9.33
CA LEU A 177 -3.18 -11.40 10.09
C LEU A 177 -2.91 -11.39 11.61
N GLN A 178 -1.83 -12.04 12.03
CA GLN A 178 -1.48 -12.15 13.44
C GLN A 178 -0.96 -10.83 14.01
N HIS A 179 -0.06 -10.13 13.28
CA HIS A 179 0.49 -8.87 13.76
C HIS A 179 -0.58 -7.79 13.88
N ARG A 180 -1.53 -7.70 12.94
CA ARG A 180 -2.67 -6.77 13.03
C ARG A 180 -3.41 -6.91 14.36
N GLN A 181 -3.74 -8.14 14.75
CA GLN A 181 -4.46 -8.42 16.01
C GLN A 181 -3.63 -8.04 17.23
N ILE A 182 -2.32 -8.35 17.23
CA ILE A 182 -1.43 -8.10 18.36
C ILE A 182 -1.07 -6.62 18.48
N ALA A 183 -0.88 -5.91 17.37
CA ALA A 183 -0.66 -4.47 17.36
C ALA A 183 -1.86 -3.72 17.96
N LEU A 184 -3.09 -4.11 17.64
CA LEU A 184 -4.29 -3.54 18.24
C LEU A 184 -4.41 -3.83 19.75
N LEU A 185 -3.91 -5.01 20.19
CA LEU A 185 -3.95 -5.40 21.60
C LEU A 185 -2.90 -4.68 22.45
N LEU A 186 -1.65 -4.57 21.95
CA LEU A 186 -0.52 -4.08 22.74
C LEU A 186 -0.40 -2.55 22.71
N ARG A 187 -0.91 -1.89 21.67
CA ARG A 187 -0.77 -0.44 21.47
C ARG A 187 -1.32 0.35 22.65
N GLY A 188 -0.49 1.22 23.21
CA GLY A 188 -0.81 2.05 24.37
C GLY A 188 -0.83 1.28 25.71
N ILE A 189 -0.55 -0.02 25.70
CA ILE A 189 -0.44 -0.86 26.90
C ILE A 189 1.02 -1.25 27.11
N GLU A 190 1.66 -1.85 26.10
CA GLU A 190 3.03 -2.38 26.15
C GLU A 190 3.79 -2.04 24.86
N ASP A 191 3.94 -0.74 24.59
CA ASP A 191 4.60 -0.24 23.38
C ASP A 191 6.03 -0.75 23.24
N THR A 192 6.77 -0.93 24.34
CA THR A 192 8.16 -1.44 24.29
C THR A 192 8.25 -2.88 23.79
N LEU A 193 7.27 -3.70 24.10
CA LEU A 193 7.20 -5.08 23.62
C LEU A 193 6.80 -5.10 22.15
N LEU A 194 5.84 -4.26 21.76
CA LEU A 194 5.44 -4.12 20.37
C LEU A 194 6.63 -3.68 19.51
N ASP A 195 7.39 -2.67 19.93
CA ASP A 195 8.61 -2.20 19.26
C ASP A 195 9.65 -3.32 19.10
N ASP A 196 9.86 -4.15 20.15
CA ASP A 196 10.82 -5.25 20.11
C ASP A 196 10.36 -6.37 19.15
N ILE A 197 9.06 -6.65 19.06
CA ILE A 197 8.49 -7.59 18.07
C ILE A 197 8.61 -7.02 16.65
N GLU A 198 8.33 -5.72 16.48
CA GLU A 198 8.41 -5.04 15.19
C GLU A 198 9.83 -5.08 14.62
N LYS A 199 10.89 -4.98 15.43
CA LYS A 199 12.29 -5.18 14.96
C LYS A 199 12.52 -6.55 14.31
N ILE A 200 11.90 -7.61 14.83
CA ILE A 200 11.97 -8.94 14.24
C ILE A 200 11.21 -8.96 12.91
N ALA A 201 10.04 -8.34 12.86
CA ALA A 201 9.21 -8.25 11.67
C ALA A 201 9.82 -7.37 10.56
N GLU A 202 10.52 -6.28 10.90
CA GLU A 202 11.30 -5.47 9.98
C GLU A 202 12.43 -6.28 9.34
N SER A 203 13.12 -7.10 10.13
CA SER A 203 14.17 -7.97 9.62
C SER A 203 13.62 -9.08 8.71
N SER A 204 12.42 -9.59 9.01
CA SER A 204 11.73 -10.55 8.14
C SER A 204 11.24 -9.88 6.84
N PHE A 205 10.80 -8.61 6.89
CA PHE A 205 10.50 -7.80 5.71
C PHE A 205 11.72 -7.70 4.77
N LEU A 206 12.92 -7.42 5.31
CA LEU A 206 14.15 -7.41 4.50
C LEU A 206 14.41 -8.77 3.83
N MET A 207 14.19 -9.87 4.56
CA MET A 207 14.31 -11.22 3.99
C MET A 207 13.34 -11.44 2.83
N VAL A 208 12.07 -11.04 3.00
CA VAL A 208 11.04 -11.17 1.97
C VAL A 208 11.39 -10.37 0.71
N VAL A 209 11.92 -9.14 0.87
CA VAL A 209 12.35 -8.31 -0.27
C VAL A 209 13.50 -8.94 -1.02
N VAL A 210 14.55 -9.39 -0.31
CA VAL A 210 15.71 -10.05 -0.93
C VAL A 210 15.31 -11.34 -1.63
N PHE A 211 14.43 -12.14 -1.01
CA PHE A 211 13.91 -13.36 -1.61
C PHE A 211 13.08 -13.08 -2.87
N ALA A 212 12.16 -12.12 -2.82
CA ALA A 212 11.36 -11.74 -3.98
C ALA A 212 12.23 -11.26 -5.15
N LEU A 213 13.30 -10.49 -4.88
CA LEU A 213 14.30 -10.13 -5.88
C LEU A 213 15.05 -11.35 -6.43
N ALA A 214 15.38 -12.33 -5.59
CA ALA A 214 16.00 -13.58 -6.05
C ALA A 214 15.07 -14.39 -6.95
N VAL A 215 13.75 -14.40 -6.66
CA VAL A 215 12.70 -15.02 -7.48
C VAL A 215 12.61 -14.34 -8.86
N THR A 216 12.49 -13.02 -8.92
CA THR A 216 12.38 -12.30 -10.21
C THR A 216 13.64 -12.47 -11.06
N LYS A 217 14.83 -12.52 -10.46
CA LYS A 217 16.08 -12.82 -11.19
C LYS A 217 16.09 -14.20 -11.87
N GLN A 218 15.31 -15.18 -11.37
CA GLN A 218 15.21 -16.49 -12.03
C GLN A 218 14.42 -16.43 -13.34
N TRP A 219 13.58 -15.42 -13.55
CA TRP A 219 12.74 -15.29 -14.75
C TRP A 219 13.52 -14.98 -16.02
N LEU A 220 14.76 -14.50 -15.87
CA LEU A 220 15.71 -14.32 -16.98
C LEU A 220 16.14 -15.66 -17.60
N LYS A 221 15.91 -16.78 -16.91
CA LYS A 221 16.21 -18.12 -17.43
C LYS A 221 15.00 -18.62 -18.25
N PRO A 222 15.20 -19.21 -19.44
CA PRO A 222 14.12 -19.63 -20.35
C PRO A 222 13.26 -20.80 -19.84
N ILE A 223 13.51 -21.29 -18.63
CA ILE A 223 12.88 -22.49 -18.06
C ILE A 223 11.52 -22.17 -17.41
N VAL A 224 11.25 -20.91 -17.07
CA VAL A 224 10.03 -20.51 -16.36
C VAL A 224 8.95 -20.10 -17.36
N SER A 225 7.77 -20.73 -17.30
CA SER A 225 6.62 -20.36 -18.13
C SER A 225 6.07 -18.97 -17.78
N GLU A 226 5.54 -18.25 -18.77
CA GLU A 226 4.96 -16.91 -18.56
C GLU A 226 3.77 -16.94 -17.59
N GLU A 227 2.92 -17.96 -17.65
CA GLU A 227 1.81 -18.15 -16.71
C GLU A 227 2.28 -18.20 -15.25
N ARG A 228 3.38 -18.94 -14.98
CA ARG A 228 3.96 -19.01 -13.64
C ARG A 228 4.55 -17.67 -13.19
N LYS A 229 5.17 -16.92 -14.11
CA LYS A 229 5.67 -15.56 -13.80
C LYS A 229 4.52 -14.63 -13.43
N MET A 230 3.40 -14.68 -14.15
CA MET A 230 2.20 -13.89 -13.85
C MET A 230 1.60 -14.25 -12.49
N GLU A 231 1.40 -15.54 -12.20
CA GLU A 231 0.90 -16.00 -10.90
C GLU A 231 1.83 -15.56 -9.75
N THR A 232 3.14 -15.76 -9.93
CA THR A 232 4.14 -15.38 -8.93
C THR A 232 4.20 -13.86 -8.73
N SER A 233 3.99 -13.08 -9.79
CA SER A 233 3.93 -11.61 -9.71
C SER A 233 2.79 -11.15 -8.80
N VAL A 234 1.61 -11.76 -8.91
CA VAL A 234 0.47 -11.47 -8.02
C VAL A 234 0.82 -11.87 -6.58
N LYS A 235 1.37 -13.07 -6.37
CA LYS A 235 1.77 -13.53 -5.03
C LYS A 235 2.80 -12.61 -4.37
N ILE A 236 3.77 -12.09 -5.13
CA ILE A 236 4.75 -11.11 -4.64
C ILE A 236 4.07 -9.80 -4.24
N LEU A 237 3.20 -9.25 -5.08
CA LEU A 237 2.47 -8.01 -4.76
C LEU A 237 1.58 -8.17 -3.52
N VAL A 238 0.86 -9.29 -3.41
CA VAL A 238 0.04 -9.61 -2.23
C VAL A 238 0.93 -9.71 -1.00
N SER A 239 2.06 -10.42 -1.10
CA SER A 239 3.00 -10.58 0.02
C SER A 239 3.61 -9.24 0.45
N PHE A 240 3.99 -8.37 -0.50
CA PHE A 240 4.46 -7.02 -0.21
C PHE A 240 3.38 -6.17 0.47
N SER A 241 2.11 -6.31 0.06
CA SER A 241 0.99 -5.64 0.75
C SER A 241 0.88 -6.06 2.22
N CYS A 242 1.15 -7.33 2.53
CA CYS A 242 1.08 -7.88 3.89
C CYS A 242 2.19 -7.34 4.80
N VAL A 243 3.35 -6.99 4.24
CA VAL A 243 4.52 -6.52 5.01
C VAL A 243 4.78 -5.01 4.87
N GLU A 244 3.92 -4.27 4.17
CA GLU A 244 4.12 -2.83 3.91
C GLU A 244 4.22 -2.00 5.21
N TYR A 245 3.54 -2.43 6.28
CA TYR A 245 3.60 -1.75 7.57
C TYR A 245 5.03 -1.64 8.11
N PHE A 246 5.86 -2.67 7.91
CA PHE A 246 7.25 -2.69 8.39
C PHE A 246 8.23 -1.92 7.49
N ARG A 247 7.74 -1.27 6.43
CA ARG A 247 8.58 -0.55 5.47
C ARG A 247 8.91 0.86 5.97
N HIS A 248 9.88 0.94 6.87
CA HIS A 248 10.41 2.22 7.39
C HIS A 248 11.57 2.78 6.57
N ILE A 249 12.21 1.96 5.74
CA ILE A 249 13.39 2.32 4.94
C ILE A 249 13.07 2.23 3.43
N ARG A 250 13.63 3.17 2.66
CA ARG A 250 13.58 3.10 1.19
C ARG A 250 14.64 2.13 0.68
N LEU A 251 14.18 0.98 0.18
CA LEU A 251 15.03 -0.05 -0.42
C LEU A 251 14.92 -0.01 -1.95
N PRO A 252 16.03 0.19 -2.68
CA PRO A 252 16.05 0.08 -4.13
C PRO A 252 15.53 -1.26 -4.64
N GLU A 253 15.90 -2.35 -3.96
CA GLU A 253 15.53 -3.73 -4.28
C GLU A 253 14.01 -3.91 -4.29
N TYR A 254 13.33 -3.36 -3.26
CA TYR A 254 11.87 -3.38 -3.17
C TYR A 254 11.22 -2.67 -4.37
N MET A 255 11.74 -1.51 -4.75
CA MET A 255 11.20 -0.74 -5.88
C MET A 255 11.52 -1.40 -7.24
N GLU A 256 12.68 -2.03 -7.37
CA GLU A 256 13.06 -2.81 -8.55
C GLU A 256 12.13 -4.01 -8.73
N THR A 257 11.92 -4.80 -7.67
CA THR A 257 10.99 -5.93 -7.69
C THR A 257 9.58 -5.49 -8.05
N ILE A 258 9.06 -4.40 -7.44
CA ILE A 258 7.73 -3.88 -7.77
C ILE A 258 7.60 -3.53 -9.24
N ARG A 259 8.59 -2.85 -9.84
CA ARG A 259 8.53 -2.47 -11.26
C ARG A 259 8.50 -3.70 -12.16
N GLU A 260 9.34 -4.70 -11.89
CA GLU A 260 9.39 -5.93 -12.69
C GLU A 260 8.09 -6.73 -12.59
N VAL A 261 7.52 -6.90 -11.38
CA VAL A 261 6.25 -7.65 -11.26
C VAL A 261 5.07 -6.89 -11.84
N ILE A 262 5.03 -5.55 -11.71
CA ILE A 262 3.96 -4.73 -12.30
C ILE A 262 3.98 -4.82 -13.83
N SER A 263 5.16 -4.78 -14.47
CA SER A 263 5.22 -4.90 -15.94
C SER A 263 4.60 -6.21 -16.42
N ARG A 264 4.73 -7.30 -15.65
CA ARG A 264 4.08 -8.60 -15.97
C ARG A 264 2.58 -8.57 -15.72
N VAL A 265 2.13 -7.96 -14.61
CA VAL A 265 0.70 -7.83 -14.31
C VAL A 265 -0.03 -6.98 -15.37
N GLN A 266 0.67 -6.01 -15.97
CA GLN A 266 0.15 -5.17 -17.06
C GLN A 266 0.02 -5.90 -18.40
N GLU A 267 0.60 -7.10 -18.56
CA GLU A 267 0.50 -7.89 -19.80
C GLU A 267 -0.84 -8.61 -19.92
N ASN A 268 -1.54 -8.87 -18.79
CA ASN A 268 -2.75 -9.69 -18.76
C ASN A 268 -3.84 -9.12 -17.82
N ASP A 269 -5.03 -8.86 -18.38
CA ASP A 269 -6.19 -8.34 -17.65
C ASP A 269 -6.60 -9.24 -16.47
N ALA A 270 -6.57 -10.57 -16.64
CA ALA A 270 -6.95 -11.52 -15.59
C ALA A 270 -5.99 -11.46 -14.38
N THR A 271 -4.70 -11.27 -14.64
CA THR A 271 -3.69 -11.10 -13.59
C THR A 271 -3.89 -9.79 -12.82
N CYS A 272 -4.21 -8.70 -13.53
CA CYS A 272 -4.57 -7.43 -12.91
C CYS A 272 -5.82 -7.54 -12.02
N VAL A 273 -6.86 -8.24 -12.51
CA VAL A 273 -8.09 -8.49 -11.74
C VAL A 273 -7.79 -9.35 -10.51
N SER A 274 -7.01 -10.43 -10.65
CA SER A 274 -6.61 -11.29 -9.54
C SER A 274 -5.85 -10.53 -8.45
N PHE A 275 -4.95 -9.61 -8.82
CA PHE A 275 -4.29 -8.74 -7.85
C PHE A 275 -5.28 -7.83 -7.13
N VAL A 276 -6.21 -7.19 -7.86
CA VAL A 276 -7.22 -6.31 -7.25
C VAL A 276 -8.15 -7.07 -6.32
N GLU A 277 -8.58 -8.27 -6.69
CA GLU A 277 -9.45 -9.14 -5.88
C GLU A 277 -8.80 -9.62 -4.57
N SER A 278 -7.49 -9.47 -4.43
CA SER A 278 -6.79 -9.75 -3.17
C SER A 278 -6.94 -8.66 -2.10
N ILE A 279 -7.54 -7.50 -2.44
CA ILE A 279 -7.86 -6.46 -1.46
C ILE A 279 -8.78 -7.05 -0.38
N PRO A 280 -8.52 -6.82 0.92
CA PRO A 280 -9.43 -7.27 1.97
C PRO A 280 -10.84 -6.72 1.78
N ALA A 281 -11.85 -7.58 1.92
CA ALA A 281 -13.25 -7.19 1.73
C ALA A 281 -13.68 -6.07 2.70
N TYR A 282 -14.60 -5.20 2.26
CA TYR A 282 -15.04 -4.02 3.02
C TYR A 282 -15.44 -4.34 4.47
N ASP A 283 -16.22 -5.39 4.69
CA ASP A 283 -16.65 -5.82 6.03
C ASP A 283 -15.46 -6.18 6.95
N SER A 284 -14.37 -6.71 6.38
CA SER A 284 -13.13 -7.00 7.12
C SER A 284 -12.30 -5.76 7.47
N LEU A 285 -12.57 -4.63 6.77
CA LEU A 285 -11.97 -3.33 7.05
C LEU A 285 -12.70 -2.62 8.19
N THR A 286 -14.03 -2.63 8.18
CA THR A 286 -14.84 -1.81 9.10
C THR A 286 -15.36 -2.56 10.32
N SER A 287 -15.64 -3.86 10.19
CA SER A 287 -16.34 -4.64 11.21
C SER A 287 -15.79 -6.07 11.26
N PRO A 288 -14.52 -6.25 11.62
CA PRO A 288 -13.91 -7.54 11.51
C PRO A 288 -14.48 -8.50 12.57
N LYS A 289 -14.86 -9.71 12.13
CA LYS A 289 -15.63 -10.68 12.93
C LYS A 289 -14.79 -11.55 13.86
N ASP A 290 -13.49 -11.32 13.95
CA ASP A 290 -12.60 -12.16 14.76
C ASP A 290 -12.97 -12.07 16.24
N LEU A 291 -13.06 -13.24 16.90
CA LEU A 291 -13.41 -13.37 18.32
C LEU A 291 -12.50 -12.52 19.25
N PHE A 292 -11.25 -12.29 18.82
CA PHE A 292 -10.31 -11.40 19.52
C PHE A 292 -10.67 -9.93 19.39
N MET A 293 -11.12 -9.48 18.22
CA MET A 293 -11.48 -8.08 17.97
C MET A 293 -12.85 -7.70 18.51
N GLN A 294 -13.72 -8.68 18.82
CA GLN A 294 -14.96 -8.40 19.56
C GLN A 294 -14.71 -7.93 21.01
N ARG A 295 -13.50 -8.10 21.54
CA ARG A 295 -13.11 -7.69 22.90
C ARG A 295 -12.51 -6.28 22.96
N ILE A 296 -12.20 -5.69 21.80
CA ILE A 296 -11.58 -4.36 21.68
C ILE A 296 -12.59 -3.46 20.96
N GLU A 297 -12.72 -2.21 21.40
CA GLU A 297 -13.48 -1.21 20.65
C GLU A 297 -12.72 -0.89 19.36
N TYR A 298 -13.06 -1.62 18.29
CA TYR A 298 -12.34 -1.53 17.02
C TYR A 298 -12.77 -0.28 16.24
N GLU A 299 -11.79 0.56 15.93
CA GLU A 299 -11.94 1.69 15.03
C GLU A 299 -11.01 1.52 13.82
N TRP A 300 -11.58 1.36 12.63
CA TRP A 300 -10.84 1.13 11.38
C TRP A 300 -9.81 2.23 11.06
N SER A 301 -10.09 3.47 11.47
CA SER A 301 -9.22 4.64 11.22
C SER A 301 -7.91 4.60 12.03
N ARG A 302 -7.84 3.76 13.07
CA ARG A 302 -6.71 3.62 13.99
C ARG A 302 -5.89 2.34 13.75
N ASP A 303 -6.29 1.52 12.78
CA ASP A 303 -5.57 0.31 12.40
C ASP A 303 -4.45 0.63 11.39
N ASP A 304 -3.26 0.95 11.90
CA ASP A 304 -2.13 1.35 11.03
C ASP A 304 -1.59 0.20 10.18
N VAL A 305 -1.71 -1.05 10.64
CA VAL A 305 -1.25 -2.25 9.93
C VAL A 305 -2.11 -2.44 8.68
N GLN A 306 -3.44 -2.42 8.84
CA GLN A 306 -4.37 -2.48 7.73
C GLN A 306 -4.28 -1.26 6.83
N THR A 307 -4.17 -0.07 7.40
CA THR A 307 -4.02 1.19 6.67
C THR A 307 -2.78 1.16 5.76
N SER A 308 -1.67 0.61 6.23
CA SER A 308 -0.44 0.46 5.43
C SER A 308 -0.62 -0.55 4.28
N ARG A 309 -1.31 -1.66 4.54
CA ARG A 309 -1.66 -2.62 3.48
C ARG A 309 -2.54 -2.00 2.41
N ILE A 310 -3.57 -1.23 2.79
CA ILE A 310 -4.42 -0.54 1.82
C ILE A 310 -3.66 0.55 1.06
N LEU A 311 -2.78 1.29 1.73
CA LEU A 311 -1.90 2.27 1.08
C LEU A 311 -1.04 1.63 -0.02
N PHE A 312 -0.56 0.40 0.16
CA PHE A 312 0.14 -0.34 -0.89
C PHE A 312 -0.74 -0.52 -2.13
N TYR A 313 -1.95 -1.07 -1.97
CA TYR A 313 -2.89 -1.26 -3.09
C TYR A 313 -3.23 0.06 -3.80
N LEU A 314 -3.54 1.12 -3.03
CA LEU A 314 -3.87 2.43 -3.58
C LEU A 314 -2.72 3.05 -4.38
N ARG A 315 -1.47 2.65 -4.12
CA ARG A 315 -0.28 3.11 -4.87
C ARG A 315 0.04 2.24 -6.08
N VAL A 316 -0.23 0.93 -6.01
CA VAL A 316 0.09 -0.01 -7.09
C VAL A 316 -0.99 -0.02 -8.16
N ILE A 317 -2.27 -0.04 -7.80
CA ILE A 317 -3.39 -0.13 -8.75
C ILE A 317 -3.37 0.97 -9.84
N PRO A 318 -3.03 2.24 -9.54
CA PRO A 318 -2.93 3.28 -10.57
C PRO A 318 -1.98 2.91 -11.73
N THR A 319 -0.97 2.09 -11.47
CA THR A 319 0.01 1.68 -12.50
C THR A 319 -0.58 0.70 -13.49
N CYS A 320 -1.54 -0.15 -13.11
CA CYS A 320 -2.17 -1.15 -13.97
C CYS A 320 -3.65 -0.83 -14.28
N ILE A 321 -4.12 0.38 -13.94
CA ILE A 321 -5.53 0.78 -14.01
C ILE A 321 -6.15 0.66 -15.42
N GLY A 322 -5.34 0.81 -16.47
CA GLY A 322 -5.78 0.68 -17.87
C GLY A 322 -6.17 -0.75 -18.26
N ARG A 323 -5.64 -1.76 -17.56
CA ARG A 323 -5.99 -3.18 -17.78
C ARG A 323 -7.20 -3.62 -16.95
N LEU A 324 -7.44 -2.94 -15.83
CA LEU A 324 -8.54 -3.25 -14.93
C LEU A 324 -9.90 -2.92 -15.57
N SER A 325 -10.81 -3.91 -15.63
CA SER A 325 -12.17 -3.72 -16.13
C SER A 325 -13.01 -2.80 -15.24
N ALA A 326 -14.00 -2.14 -15.83
CA ALA A 326 -14.91 -1.27 -15.08
C ALA A 326 -15.66 -2.03 -13.98
N SER A 327 -16.08 -3.26 -14.27
CA SER A 327 -16.77 -4.15 -13.33
C SER A 327 -15.91 -4.50 -12.10
N ALA A 328 -14.64 -4.88 -12.30
CA ALA A 328 -13.73 -5.20 -11.20
C ALA A 328 -13.43 -3.97 -10.33
N PHE A 329 -13.24 -2.80 -10.95
CA PHE A 329 -13.06 -1.54 -10.22
C PHE A 329 -14.28 -1.21 -9.36
N ARG A 330 -15.50 -1.27 -9.94
CA ARG A 330 -16.75 -1.00 -9.22
C ARG A 330 -16.93 -1.93 -8.03
N ARG A 331 -16.69 -3.24 -8.22
CA ARG A 331 -16.94 -4.26 -7.20
C ARG A 331 -15.95 -4.21 -6.04
N VAL A 332 -14.66 -4.03 -6.33
CA VAL A 332 -13.60 -4.26 -5.34
C VAL A 332 -12.93 -2.97 -4.88
N VAL A 333 -12.64 -2.06 -5.82
CA VAL A 333 -11.80 -0.89 -5.55
C VAL A 333 -12.59 0.29 -5.05
N ALA A 334 -13.74 0.57 -5.66
CA ALA A 334 -14.49 1.81 -5.42
C ALA A 334 -14.86 2.00 -3.94
N SER A 335 -15.44 0.98 -3.29
CA SER A 335 -15.84 1.04 -1.88
C SER A 335 -14.66 1.30 -0.95
N THR A 336 -13.56 0.57 -1.13
CA THR A 336 -12.32 0.74 -0.36
C THR A 336 -11.70 2.12 -0.58
N MET A 337 -11.61 2.58 -1.83
CA MET A 337 -11.08 3.90 -2.17
C MET A 337 -11.88 5.00 -1.47
N TYR A 338 -13.22 4.92 -1.47
CA TYR A 338 -14.07 5.90 -0.81
C TYR A 338 -14.04 5.84 0.72
N LEU A 339 -13.85 4.66 1.32
CA LEU A 339 -13.62 4.58 2.75
C LEU A 339 -12.37 5.37 3.13
N TYR A 340 -11.29 5.18 2.37
CA TYR A 340 -9.99 5.77 2.69
C TYR A 340 -9.80 7.21 2.21
N ILE A 341 -10.69 7.75 1.39
CA ILE A 341 -10.64 9.18 1.00
C ILE A 341 -10.84 10.10 2.21
N GLY A 342 -11.61 9.63 3.20
CA GLY A 342 -11.87 10.30 4.46
C GLY A 342 -11.01 9.81 5.60
N HIS A 343 -9.89 9.12 5.33
CA HIS A 343 -9.04 8.59 6.37
C HIS A 343 -8.16 9.70 7.00
N PRO A 344 -8.02 9.77 8.34
CA PRO A 344 -7.20 10.80 9.02
C PRO A 344 -5.73 10.82 8.56
N ASN A 345 -5.17 9.65 8.24
CA ASN A 345 -3.85 9.55 7.61
C ASN A 345 -3.84 10.14 6.18
N ARG A 346 -3.30 11.36 6.09
CA ARG A 346 -3.18 12.14 4.84
C ARG A 346 -2.50 11.39 3.68
N LYS A 347 -1.55 10.49 3.97
CA LYS A 347 -0.86 9.72 2.91
C LYS A 347 -1.84 8.81 2.17
N VAL A 348 -2.78 8.21 2.91
CA VAL A 348 -3.76 7.26 2.37
C VAL A 348 -4.91 7.98 1.70
N ALA A 349 -5.44 9.04 2.32
CA ALA A 349 -6.41 9.92 1.69
C ALA A 349 -5.91 10.45 0.34
N ARG A 350 -4.66 10.96 0.28
CA ARG A 350 -4.03 11.41 -0.97
C ARG A 350 -3.91 10.29 -2.01
N ALA A 351 -3.54 9.08 -1.59
CA ALA A 351 -3.46 7.93 -2.49
C ALA A 351 -4.83 7.54 -3.06
N SER A 352 -5.90 7.61 -2.26
CA SER A 352 -7.28 7.41 -2.73
C SER A 352 -7.70 8.43 -3.79
N HIS A 353 -7.42 9.72 -3.57
CA HIS A 353 -7.68 10.74 -4.60
C HIS A 353 -6.86 10.47 -5.88
N THR A 354 -5.60 10.08 -5.73
CA THR A 354 -4.72 9.75 -6.86
C THR A 354 -5.25 8.56 -7.66
N LEU A 355 -5.78 7.55 -6.97
CA LEU A 355 -6.39 6.38 -7.61
C LEU A 355 -7.64 6.75 -8.40
N LEU A 356 -8.52 7.60 -7.87
CA LEU A 356 -9.67 8.08 -8.64
C LEU A 356 -9.21 8.84 -9.88
N VAL A 357 -8.25 9.75 -9.73
CA VAL A 357 -7.69 10.52 -10.86
C VAL A 357 -7.16 9.56 -11.93
N ALA A 358 -6.37 8.56 -11.55
CA ALA A 358 -5.85 7.56 -12.47
C ALA A 358 -6.98 6.78 -13.19
N PHE A 359 -8.05 6.43 -12.48
CA PHE A 359 -9.22 5.77 -13.08
C PHE A 359 -9.95 6.68 -14.07
N LEU A 360 -10.19 7.95 -13.72
CA LEU A 360 -10.83 8.92 -14.61
C LEU A 360 -10.01 9.17 -15.88
N SER A 361 -8.70 9.33 -15.73
CA SER A 361 -7.76 9.58 -16.84
C SER A 361 -7.50 8.36 -17.72
N SER A 362 -7.80 7.16 -17.24
CA SER A 362 -7.56 5.94 -18.02
C SER A 362 -8.58 5.74 -19.15
N ALA A 363 -8.08 5.43 -20.34
CA ALA A 363 -8.88 5.01 -21.49
C ALA A 363 -8.70 3.50 -21.72
N LYS A 364 -9.76 2.78 -22.08
CA LYS A 364 -9.67 1.36 -22.46
C LYS A 364 -10.57 1.14 -23.68
N GLU A 365 -9.94 1.09 -24.85
CA GLU A 365 -10.57 1.04 -26.19
C GLU A 365 -11.72 0.02 -26.34
N SER A 366 -11.71 -1.07 -25.56
CA SER A 366 -12.69 -2.15 -25.67
C SER A 366 -13.93 -2.01 -24.76
N GLU A 367 -13.90 -1.15 -23.74
CA GLU A 367 -14.95 -0.99 -22.70
C GLU A 367 -15.36 0.49 -22.50
N ASP A 368 -15.06 1.36 -23.47
CA ASP A 368 -15.13 2.81 -23.26
C ASP A 368 -16.53 3.27 -22.78
N ASP A 369 -17.62 2.70 -23.28
CA ASP A 369 -18.98 3.11 -22.86
C ASP A 369 -19.31 2.76 -21.40
N GLU A 370 -19.07 1.50 -20.97
CA GLU A 370 -19.33 1.08 -19.59
C GLU A 370 -18.39 1.80 -18.60
N ARG A 371 -17.12 1.97 -18.99
CA ARG A 371 -16.13 2.66 -18.20
C ARG A 371 -16.48 4.14 -18.05
N ASN A 372 -16.87 4.81 -19.12
CA ASN A 372 -17.25 6.22 -19.08
C ASN A 372 -18.52 6.43 -18.24
N GLN A 373 -19.51 5.55 -18.36
CA GLN A 373 -20.69 5.58 -17.50
C GLN A 373 -20.31 5.42 -16.03
N LEU A 374 -19.40 4.49 -15.71
CA LEU A 374 -18.92 4.30 -14.34
C LEU A 374 -18.16 5.55 -13.84
N LYS A 375 -17.31 6.16 -14.66
CA LYS A 375 -16.61 7.40 -14.29
C LYS A 375 -17.61 8.48 -13.86
N GLU A 376 -18.67 8.71 -14.63
CA GLU A 376 -19.72 9.69 -14.30
C GLU A 376 -20.47 9.34 -13.01
N GLN A 377 -20.82 8.07 -12.80
CA GLN A 377 -21.53 7.63 -11.59
C GLN A 377 -20.71 7.84 -10.31
N LEU A 378 -19.40 7.62 -10.38
CA LEU A 378 -18.52 7.73 -9.22
C LEU A 378 -18.37 9.18 -8.72
N VAL A 379 -18.47 10.17 -9.62
CA VAL A 379 -18.24 11.59 -9.29
C VAL A 379 -19.15 12.09 -8.19
N PHE A 380 -20.43 11.72 -8.22
CA PHE A 380 -21.42 12.22 -7.28
C PHE A 380 -21.01 11.89 -5.84
N TYR A 381 -20.66 10.63 -5.61
CA TYR A 381 -20.23 10.19 -4.29
C TYR A 381 -18.84 10.71 -3.92
N TYR A 382 -17.92 10.81 -4.89
CA TYR A 382 -16.62 11.44 -4.67
C TYR A 382 -16.73 12.88 -4.17
N MET A 383 -17.53 13.70 -4.85
CA MET A 383 -17.69 15.11 -4.50
C MET A 383 -18.35 15.28 -3.14
N GLN A 384 -19.42 14.51 -2.89
CA GLN A 384 -20.08 14.51 -1.58
C GLN A 384 -19.10 14.18 -0.45
N ARG A 385 -18.39 13.05 -0.54
CA ARG A 385 -17.47 12.61 0.53
C ARG A 385 -16.25 13.49 0.69
N SER A 386 -15.66 13.95 -0.41
CA SER A 386 -14.47 14.81 -0.35
C SER A 386 -14.79 16.16 0.29
N LEU A 387 -15.95 16.74 -0.03
CA LEU A 387 -16.35 18.05 0.52
C LEU A 387 -16.91 17.97 1.94
N GLU A 388 -17.56 16.86 2.32
CA GLU A 388 -18.06 16.63 3.68
C GLU A 388 -16.94 16.80 4.71
N LEU A 389 -15.78 16.19 4.45
CA LEU A 389 -14.64 16.15 5.38
C LEU A 389 -13.58 17.23 5.12
N TYR A 390 -13.82 18.12 4.15
CA TYR A 390 -12.95 19.26 3.88
C TYR A 390 -13.29 20.44 4.80
N PRO A 391 -12.30 21.10 5.43
CA PRO A 391 -10.85 21.02 5.17
C PRO A 391 -10.06 20.16 6.16
N GLU A 392 -10.73 19.57 7.15
CA GLU A 392 -10.08 18.93 8.30
C GLU A 392 -9.28 17.69 7.90
N ILE A 393 -9.87 16.83 7.07
CA ILE A 393 -9.28 15.56 6.66
C ILE A 393 -8.89 15.57 5.18
N THR A 394 -9.79 16.03 4.31
CA THR A 394 -9.58 15.98 2.86
C THR A 394 -8.43 16.90 2.42
N PRO A 395 -7.37 16.37 1.80
CA PRO A 395 -6.27 17.19 1.31
C PRO A 395 -6.70 18.02 0.09
N PHE A 396 -6.52 19.34 0.14
CA PHE A 396 -6.87 20.24 -0.97
C PHE A 396 -6.23 19.84 -2.30
N GLU A 397 -4.95 19.46 -2.32
CA GLU A 397 -4.25 18.99 -3.53
C GLU A 397 -4.98 17.79 -4.18
N GLY A 398 -5.48 16.86 -3.36
CA GLY A 398 -6.21 15.68 -3.83
C GLY A 398 -7.59 16.03 -4.40
N LEU A 399 -8.32 16.92 -3.73
CA LEU A 399 -9.60 17.45 -4.20
C LEU A 399 -9.43 18.22 -5.52
N ALA A 400 -8.50 19.17 -5.57
CA ALA A 400 -8.23 19.98 -6.76
C ALA A 400 -7.80 19.13 -7.96
N SER A 401 -6.92 18.15 -7.75
CA SER A 401 -6.51 17.21 -8.80
C SER A 401 -7.67 16.35 -9.29
N GLY A 402 -8.54 15.89 -8.39
CA GLY A 402 -9.74 15.15 -8.76
C GLY A 402 -10.70 15.98 -9.59
N VAL A 403 -11.04 17.18 -9.11
CA VAL A 403 -11.87 18.15 -9.84
C VAL A 403 -11.31 18.44 -11.24
N ALA A 404 -10.00 18.69 -11.35
CA ALA A 404 -9.36 18.89 -12.65
C ALA A 404 -9.50 17.65 -13.56
N ALA A 405 -9.28 16.44 -13.03
CA ALA A 405 -9.42 15.20 -13.80
C ALA A 405 -10.87 14.96 -14.27
N LEU A 406 -11.85 15.21 -13.39
CA LEU A 406 -13.28 15.13 -13.69
C LEU A 406 -13.65 16.07 -14.85
N THR A 407 -13.21 17.32 -14.80
CA THR A 407 -13.51 18.30 -15.86
C THR A 407 -12.85 17.99 -17.20
N ARG A 408 -11.69 17.32 -17.18
CA ARG A 408 -10.92 17.04 -18.41
C ARG A 408 -11.30 15.73 -19.08
N HIS A 409 -11.69 14.71 -18.32
CA HIS A 409 -11.82 13.34 -18.82
C HIS A 409 -13.26 12.84 -18.88
N LEU A 410 -14.23 13.60 -18.36
CA LEU A 410 -15.64 13.28 -18.55
C LEU A 410 -16.17 13.91 -19.86
N PRO A 411 -17.26 13.36 -20.41
CA PRO A 411 -17.90 13.94 -21.59
C PRO A 411 -18.30 15.41 -21.39
N ALA A 412 -18.17 16.19 -22.45
CA ALA A 412 -18.62 17.58 -22.49
C ALA A 412 -20.11 17.66 -22.12
N GLY A 413 -20.44 18.55 -21.19
CA GLY A 413 -21.82 18.69 -20.69
C GLY A 413 -22.28 17.58 -19.73
N SER A 414 -21.40 16.70 -19.24
CA SER A 414 -21.78 15.67 -18.27
C SER A 414 -22.43 16.29 -17.01
N PRO A 415 -23.58 15.75 -16.53
CA PRO A 415 -24.24 16.19 -15.30
C PRO A 415 -23.31 16.16 -14.07
N ALA A 416 -22.33 15.26 -14.06
CA ALA A 416 -21.34 15.16 -13.00
C ALA A 416 -20.47 16.43 -12.88
N ILE A 417 -20.19 17.11 -13.99
CA ILE A 417 -19.42 18.37 -14.00
C ILE A 417 -20.27 19.50 -13.42
N PHE A 418 -21.54 19.59 -13.80
CA PHE A 418 -22.47 20.57 -13.22
C PHE A 418 -22.63 20.36 -11.71
N TYR A 419 -22.80 19.11 -11.27
CA TYR A 419 -22.88 18.76 -9.85
C TYR A 419 -21.60 19.13 -9.09
N THR A 420 -20.43 18.90 -9.70
CA THR A 420 -19.14 19.29 -9.12
C THR A 420 -19.06 20.80 -8.88
N VAL A 421 -19.40 21.60 -9.89
CA VAL A 421 -19.44 23.06 -9.78
C VAL A 421 -20.42 23.50 -8.70
N HIS A 422 -21.63 22.94 -8.70
CA HIS A 422 -22.66 23.25 -7.71
C HIS A 422 -22.18 22.99 -6.28
N SER A 423 -21.63 21.79 -6.03
CA SER A 423 -21.17 21.35 -4.71
C SER A 423 -20.01 22.20 -4.21
N LEU A 424 -19.09 22.61 -5.10
CA LEU A 424 -17.99 23.51 -4.74
C LEU A 424 -18.49 24.91 -4.37
N VAL A 425 -19.47 25.45 -5.11
CA VAL A 425 -20.08 26.76 -4.80
C VAL A 425 -20.84 26.70 -3.48
N GLU A 426 -21.60 25.63 -3.24
CA GLU A 426 -22.29 25.40 -1.98
C GLU A 426 -21.29 25.34 -0.81
N LYS A 427 -20.24 24.53 -0.92
CA LYS A 427 -19.20 24.42 0.11
C LYS A 427 -18.42 25.74 0.29
N ALA A 428 -18.14 26.49 -0.76
CA ALA A 428 -17.51 27.81 -0.64
C ALA A 428 -18.40 28.80 0.14
N SER A 429 -19.72 28.69 -0.03
CA SER A 429 -20.67 29.57 0.65
C SER A 429 -20.73 29.37 2.16
N THR A 430 -20.44 28.15 2.66
CA THR A 430 -20.41 27.87 4.11
C THR A 430 -19.21 28.52 4.81
N PHE A 431 -18.11 28.76 4.10
CA PHE A 431 -16.93 29.43 4.68
C PHE A 431 -17.07 30.96 4.70
N ASN A 432 -18.05 31.51 3.97
CA ASN A 432 -18.26 32.95 3.89
C ASN A 432 -19.03 33.53 5.10
N THR A 433 -19.55 32.67 5.98
CA THR A 433 -20.29 33.09 7.19
C THR A 433 -19.42 33.21 8.44
N ASP A 434 -18.31 32.48 8.53
CA ASP A 434 -17.44 32.46 9.72
C ASP A 434 -16.15 33.24 9.47
N ALA A 435 -16.22 34.54 9.70
CA ALA A 435 -15.06 35.42 9.64
C ALA A 435 -14.20 35.30 10.92
N LEU A 436 -12.89 35.36 10.70
CA LEU A 436 -11.78 35.43 11.67
C LEU A 436 -11.33 34.09 12.27
N GLN A 437 -10.28 33.50 11.70
CA GLN A 437 -8.98 33.40 12.37
C GLN A 437 -7.88 32.77 11.49
N GLY A 438 -6.70 33.41 11.50
CA GLY A 438 -5.42 32.68 11.55
C GLY A 438 -4.67 32.44 10.23
N LYS A 439 -3.43 32.97 10.20
CA LYS A 439 -2.33 32.72 9.25
C LYS A 439 -2.26 31.28 8.72
N GLY A 440 -2.91 31.06 7.59
CA GLY A 440 -2.90 29.89 6.72
C GLY A 440 -3.71 30.22 5.48
N SER A 441 -3.55 29.45 4.40
CA SER A 441 -4.45 29.58 3.24
C SER A 441 -5.88 29.26 3.70
N ASP A 442 -6.76 30.26 3.74
CA ASP A 442 -8.18 30.10 4.10
C ASP A 442 -8.81 29.00 3.21
N PRO A 443 -9.37 27.93 3.80
CA PRO A 443 -10.02 26.85 3.05
C PRO A 443 -11.08 27.31 2.05
N GLY A 444 -11.80 28.40 2.38
CA GLY A 444 -12.77 29.02 1.48
C GLY A 444 -12.09 29.66 0.27
N ASN A 445 -10.93 30.30 0.47
CA ASN A 445 -10.15 30.88 -0.63
C ASN A 445 -9.57 29.80 -1.55
N GLN A 446 -9.20 28.63 -1.03
CA GLN A 446 -8.72 27.51 -1.84
C GLN A 446 -9.81 26.98 -2.79
N ILE A 447 -11.04 26.82 -2.29
CA ILE A 447 -12.18 26.43 -3.14
C ILE A 447 -12.51 27.53 -4.16
N LEU A 448 -12.46 28.79 -3.73
CA LEU A 448 -12.70 29.93 -4.62
C LEU A 448 -11.66 29.96 -5.75
N GLU A 449 -10.37 29.85 -5.44
CA GLU A 449 -9.30 29.78 -6.43
C GLU A 449 -9.49 28.59 -7.39
N LEU A 450 -9.92 27.43 -6.87
CA LEU A 450 -10.26 26.28 -7.70
C LEU A 450 -11.42 26.60 -8.66
N LEU A 451 -12.50 27.23 -8.18
CA LEU A 451 -13.63 27.67 -9.01
C LEU A 451 -13.22 28.68 -10.08
N LEU A 452 -12.30 29.60 -9.76
CA LEU A 452 -11.75 30.56 -10.74
C LEU A 452 -10.96 29.82 -11.82
N ARG A 453 -10.06 28.91 -11.43
CA ARG A 453 -9.30 28.09 -12.39
C ARG A 453 -10.22 27.25 -13.29
N LEU A 454 -11.35 26.76 -12.76
CA LEU A 454 -12.33 26.02 -13.54
C LEU A 454 -12.90 26.81 -14.73
N VAL A 455 -12.95 28.15 -14.67
CA VAL A 455 -13.44 29.00 -15.78
C VAL A 455 -12.64 28.74 -17.06
N SER A 456 -11.33 28.48 -16.93
CA SER A 456 -10.44 28.16 -18.05
C SER A 456 -10.50 26.70 -18.50
N LEU A 457 -10.95 25.78 -17.64
CA LEU A 457 -10.86 24.34 -17.83
C LEU A 457 -12.16 23.68 -18.31
N VAL A 458 -13.31 24.20 -17.88
CA VAL A 458 -14.59 23.58 -18.22
C VAL A 458 -14.94 23.76 -19.69
N ASP A 459 -15.65 22.77 -20.22
CA ASP A 459 -16.23 22.82 -21.55
C ASP A 459 -17.23 23.99 -21.68
N ILE A 460 -17.37 24.50 -22.91
CA ILE A 460 -18.25 25.63 -23.22
C ILE A 460 -19.71 25.38 -22.86
N GLN A 461 -20.18 24.14 -22.78
CA GLN A 461 -21.53 23.79 -22.36
C GLN A 461 -21.76 24.01 -20.85
N VAL A 462 -20.73 23.85 -20.03
CA VAL A 462 -20.81 24.02 -18.57
C VAL A 462 -20.47 25.44 -18.14
N LEU A 463 -19.68 26.14 -18.96
CA LEU A 463 -19.16 27.48 -18.67
C LEU A 463 -20.25 28.49 -18.25
N PRO A 464 -21.42 28.62 -18.92
CA PRO A 464 -22.46 29.57 -18.51
C PRO A 464 -22.98 29.31 -17.10
N TYR A 465 -23.14 28.04 -16.72
CA TYR A 465 -23.60 27.66 -15.38
C TYR A 465 -22.57 28.02 -14.31
N LEU A 466 -21.28 27.75 -14.58
CA LEU A 466 -20.19 28.13 -13.69
C LEU A 466 -20.13 29.65 -13.50
N MET A 467 -20.17 30.42 -14.59
CA MET A 467 -20.16 31.88 -14.57
C MET A 467 -21.30 32.46 -13.74
N LYS A 468 -22.52 31.93 -13.91
CA LYS A 468 -23.68 32.34 -13.12
C LYS A 468 -23.52 32.01 -11.63
N SER A 469 -23.12 30.79 -11.31
CA SER A 469 -22.95 30.33 -9.93
C SER A 469 -21.83 31.07 -9.20
N LEU A 470 -20.72 31.33 -9.90
CA LEU A 470 -19.60 32.11 -9.40
C LEU A 470 -20.01 33.58 -9.18
N ALA A 471 -20.77 34.18 -10.08
CA ALA A 471 -21.29 35.54 -9.90
C ALA A 471 -22.14 35.65 -8.62
N GLN A 472 -23.06 34.70 -8.40
CA GLN A 472 -23.89 34.65 -7.19
C GLN A 472 -23.07 34.50 -5.91
N LEU A 473 -21.96 33.76 -5.96
CA LEU A 473 -21.03 33.62 -4.84
C LEU A 473 -20.27 34.92 -4.58
N VAL A 474 -19.67 35.53 -5.62
CA VAL A 474 -18.83 36.73 -5.50
C VAL A 474 -19.63 37.92 -4.96
N ILE A 475 -20.88 38.10 -5.41
CA ILE A 475 -21.77 39.19 -4.97
C ILE A 475 -22.01 39.15 -3.45
N LYS A 476 -21.93 37.97 -2.81
CA LYS A 476 -22.11 37.79 -1.36
C LYS A 476 -20.83 38.01 -0.55
N LEU A 477 -19.66 38.07 -1.19
CA LEU A 477 -18.37 38.25 -0.51
C LEU A 477 -18.21 39.68 0.02
N PRO A 478 -17.37 39.91 1.05
CA PRO A 478 -16.93 41.24 1.45
C PRO A 478 -16.25 41.99 0.31
N LYS A 479 -16.33 43.32 0.31
CA LYS A 479 -15.90 44.16 -0.82
C LYS A 479 -14.41 44.03 -1.14
N GLU A 480 -13.57 43.84 -0.13
CA GLU A 480 -12.14 43.60 -0.30
C GLU A 480 -11.88 42.29 -1.07
N ARG A 481 -12.62 41.21 -0.73
CA ARG A 481 -12.53 39.93 -1.45
C ARG A 481 -13.13 40.02 -2.84
N GLN A 482 -14.24 40.75 -3.03
CA GLN A 482 -14.81 41.00 -4.36
C GLN A 482 -13.78 41.62 -5.30
N ASN A 483 -13.10 42.68 -4.85
CA ASN A 483 -12.08 43.36 -5.65
C ASN A 483 -10.90 42.44 -5.98
N MET A 484 -10.46 41.60 -5.04
CA MET A 484 -9.40 40.62 -5.27
C MET A 484 -9.80 39.61 -6.36
N VAL A 485 -10.99 39.01 -6.24
CA VAL A 485 -11.50 38.03 -7.21
C VAL A 485 -11.69 38.65 -8.60
N LEU A 486 -12.24 39.86 -8.67
CA LEU A 486 -12.38 40.58 -9.92
C LEU A 486 -11.02 40.83 -10.57
N GLY A 487 -10.01 41.27 -9.80
CA GLY A 487 -8.65 41.46 -10.28
C GLY A 487 -8.04 40.20 -10.88
N GLU A 488 -8.20 39.06 -10.21
CA GLU A 488 -7.72 37.76 -10.70
C GLU A 488 -8.46 37.33 -11.99
N LEU A 489 -9.78 37.46 -12.04
CA LEU A 489 -10.57 37.18 -13.24
C LEU A 489 -10.18 38.08 -14.42
N TYR A 490 -9.94 39.37 -14.18
CA TYR A 490 -9.43 40.27 -15.21
C TYR A 490 -8.10 39.79 -15.77
N GLY A 491 -7.17 39.36 -14.91
CA GLY A 491 -5.90 38.76 -15.32
C GLY A 491 -6.11 37.51 -16.19
N GLN A 492 -6.86 36.53 -15.68
CA GLN A 492 -7.11 35.27 -16.40
C GLN A 492 -7.80 35.46 -17.75
N VAL A 493 -8.78 36.36 -17.85
CA VAL A 493 -9.49 36.64 -19.10
C VAL A 493 -8.61 37.42 -20.08
N ALA A 494 -7.79 38.36 -19.59
CA ALA A 494 -6.86 39.12 -20.43
C ALA A 494 -5.81 38.21 -21.07
N GLU A 495 -5.22 37.31 -20.28
CA GLU A 495 -4.20 36.35 -20.68
C GLU A 495 -4.74 35.14 -21.48
N SER A 496 -6.07 34.95 -21.52
CA SER A 496 -6.67 33.84 -22.27
C SER A 496 -6.54 34.04 -23.79
N ASP A 497 -5.95 33.05 -24.46
CA ASP A 497 -5.87 32.97 -25.93
C ASP A 497 -7.11 32.33 -26.57
N ASP A 498 -8.12 31.93 -25.77
CA ASP A 498 -9.32 31.26 -26.27
C ASP A 498 -10.29 32.25 -26.91
N VAL A 499 -10.16 32.42 -28.23
CA VAL A 499 -10.97 33.34 -29.03
C VAL A 499 -12.48 33.01 -28.98
N ILE A 500 -12.85 31.76 -28.69
CA ILE A 500 -14.24 31.32 -28.66
C ILE A 500 -14.91 31.73 -27.35
N ARG A 501 -14.25 31.49 -26.21
CA ARG A 501 -14.80 31.76 -24.87
C ARG A 501 -14.63 33.22 -24.43
N LYS A 502 -13.55 33.88 -24.87
CA LYS A 502 -13.15 35.22 -24.40
C LYS A 502 -14.24 36.30 -24.55
N PRO A 503 -14.99 36.42 -25.67
CA PRO A 503 -16.05 37.43 -25.77
C PRO A 503 -17.13 37.29 -24.68
N SER A 504 -17.59 36.06 -24.43
CA SER A 504 -18.58 35.76 -23.39
C SER A 504 -18.05 36.05 -21.99
N LEU A 505 -16.79 35.70 -21.72
CA LEU A 505 -16.13 35.97 -20.44
C LEU A 505 -15.97 37.47 -20.18
N VAL A 506 -15.57 38.25 -21.18
CA VAL A 506 -15.43 39.72 -21.06
C VAL A 506 -16.78 40.36 -20.75
N SER A 507 -17.83 39.99 -21.49
CA SER A 507 -19.19 40.50 -21.26
C SER A 507 -19.70 40.19 -19.85
N TRP A 508 -19.53 38.95 -19.40
CA TRP A 508 -19.91 38.55 -18.05
C TRP A 508 -19.12 39.26 -16.96
N LEU A 509 -17.80 39.43 -17.13
CA LEU A 509 -16.96 40.09 -16.14
C LEU A 509 -17.33 41.57 -15.96
N GLN A 510 -17.70 42.25 -17.05
CA GLN A 510 -18.24 43.61 -16.99
C GLN A 510 -19.57 43.66 -16.21
N SER A 511 -20.48 42.73 -16.49
CA SER A 511 -21.75 42.60 -15.75
C SER A 511 -21.52 42.31 -14.26
N LEU A 512 -20.58 41.42 -13.92
CA LEU A 512 -20.24 41.10 -12.54
C LEU A 512 -19.66 42.31 -11.80
N ASN A 513 -18.75 43.05 -12.43
CA ASN A 513 -18.17 44.27 -11.85
C ASN A 513 -19.24 45.34 -11.58
N TYR A 514 -20.20 45.50 -12.50
CA TYR A 514 -21.35 46.38 -12.30
C TYR A 514 -22.19 45.96 -11.09
N LEU A 515 -22.51 44.66 -10.95
CA LEU A 515 -23.29 44.14 -9.82
C LEU A 515 -22.57 44.32 -8.47
N CYS A 516 -21.26 44.07 -8.42
CA CYS A 516 -20.46 44.28 -7.21
C CYS A 516 -20.40 45.77 -6.80
N SER A 517 -20.45 46.67 -7.79
CA SER A 517 -20.47 48.13 -7.55
C SER A 517 -21.83 48.62 -7.03
N ASN A 518 -22.94 48.06 -7.51
CA ASN A 518 -24.31 48.49 -7.19
C ASN A 518 -24.92 47.91 -5.90
N ASN A 519 -24.32 46.87 -5.30
CA ASN A 519 -24.81 46.29 -4.03
C ASN A 519 -24.79 47.26 -2.82
N ARG A 520 -24.34 48.51 -3.01
CA ARG A 520 -24.34 49.57 -2.00
C ARG A 520 -25.66 50.33 -1.85
N THR A 521 -26.57 50.34 -2.84
CA THR A 521 -27.69 51.32 -2.82
C THR A 521 -28.94 50.88 -2.07
N ASN A 522 -29.06 49.62 -1.65
CA ASN A 522 -30.29 49.11 -1.01
C ASN A 522 -30.21 48.97 0.52
N GLY A 523 -29.12 49.42 1.16
CA GLY A 523 -28.93 49.34 2.61
C GLY A 523 -29.65 50.41 3.45
N SER A 524 -30.42 51.33 2.83
CA SER A 524 -31.02 52.46 3.56
C SER A 524 -32.48 52.78 3.22
N ALA A 525 -33.25 51.87 2.63
CA ALA A 525 -34.68 52.10 2.43
C ALA A 525 -35.50 50.81 2.59
N SER A 526 -36.28 50.76 3.67
CA SER A 526 -37.35 49.79 3.88
C SER A 526 -38.43 49.94 2.80
N GLY A 527 -38.59 48.91 1.96
CA GLY A 527 -39.63 48.76 0.93
C GLY A 527 -39.70 47.31 0.44
N PRO A 528 -40.86 46.82 -0.04
CA PRO A 528 -41.30 45.44 0.14
C PRO A 528 -40.48 44.42 -0.64
N VAL A 529 -40.39 43.22 -0.08
CA VAL A 529 -39.74 42.02 -0.60
C VAL A 529 -40.26 41.72 -2.00
N ILE A 530 -39.48 42.09 -3.02
CA ILE A 530 -39.66 41.64 -4.40
C ILE A 530 -38.63 40.55 -4.65
N ASP A 531 -39.12 39.41 -5.13
CA ASP A 531 -38.42 38.16 -5.36
C ASP A 531 -37.25 38.34 -6.36
N THR A 532 -36.06 38.62 -5.84
CA THR A 532 -34.82 38.92 -6.58
C THR A 532 -34.26 37.73 -7.36
N SER A 533 -34.83 36.52 -7.19
CA SER A 533 -34.33 35.31 -7.85
C SER A 533 -34.57 35.32 -9.37
N ASN A 534 -35.71 35.86 -9.82
CA ASN A 534 -36.10 35.85 -11.23
C ASN A 534 -35.48 36.98 -12.07
N GLN A 535 -35.17 38.14 -11.48
CA GLN A 535 -34.47 39.22 -12.20
C GLN A 535 -32.97 38.97 -12.36
N LEU A 536 -32.37 38.17 -11.47
CA LEU A 536 -30.96 37.76 -11.58
C LEU A 536 -30.74 36.79 -12.75
N ALA A 537 -31.75 35.98 -13.08
CA ALA A 537 -31.68 35.00 -14.16
C ALA A 537 -31.83 35.59 -15.57
N ALA A 538 -32.31 36.83 -15.69
CA ALA A 538 -32.48 37.51 -16.98
C ALA A 538 -31.32 38.48 -17.31
N ARG A 539 -30.39 38.71 -16.38
CA ARG A 539 -29.25 39.64 -16.52
C ARG A 539 -27.87 38.97 -16.47
N LEU A 540 -27.81 37.69 -16.09
CA LEU A 540 -26.66 36.79 -16.18
C LEU A 540 -27.00 35.71 -17.21
#